data_AF-U7D9H1-F1
#
_entry.id   AF-U7D9H1-F1
#
_cell.length_a   1.000
_cell.length_b   1.000
_cell.length_c   1.000
_cell.angle_alpha   90.00
_cell.angle_beta   90.00
_cell.angle_gamma   90.00
#
_symmetry.space_group_name_H-M   'P 1'
#
loop_
_entity.id
_entity.type
_entity.pdbx_description
1 polymer ?
#
loop_
_entity_poly.entity_id
_entity_poly.type
_entity_poly.pdbx_seq_one_letter_code
_entity_poly.pdbx_strand_id
1 'polypeptide(L)'
;MKKSMFCIFCIWVSLWGTPRTWGGRAGGGVRYDDMRMCVATDSGVAGGPMADIAVTAGYEISGDKLLRLSVPLMRPLLFGLRFDMVQFEPDITLEYYRNVDESLKRYFGPGAGVSLHYGPDYSSGTGDDRGDDFWAVGPYFSFVKGVKFIDSNSSLGLRGAYTPLVPLDSDRSVGTVLSIAIEYGRTF
;
A
#
# COMPACT_ATOMS: atom_id res chain seq x y z
N MET A 1 -6.84 -9.73 25.14
CA MET A 1 -7.02 -8.64 24.13
C MET A 1 -7.47 -9.16 22.75
N LYS A 2 -8.45 -10.07 22.65
CA LYS A 2 -8.87 -10.70 21.37
C LYS A 2 -10.24 -10.22 20.84
N LYS A 3 -10.91 -9.29 21.53
CA LYS A 3 -12.28 -8.86 21.18
C LYS A 3 -12.38 -7.45 20.57
N SER A 4 -11.34 -6.62 20.66
CA SER A 4 -11.41 -5.24 20.16
C SER A 4 -11.10 -5.08 18.67
N MET A 5 -10.42 -6.05 18.04
CA MET A 5 -10.05 -5.95 16.62
C MET A 5 -11.23 -6.24 15.67
N PHE A 6 -12.22 -7.01 16.13
CA PHE A 6 -13.42 -7.34 15.36
C PHE A 6 -14.41 -6.16 15.28
N CYS A 7 -14.37 -5.24 16.26
CA CYS A 7 -15.32 -4.14 16.36
C CYS A 7 -15.02 -3.00 15.37
N ILE A 8 -13.74 -2.77 15.04
CA ILE A 8 -13.35 -1.71 14.10
C ILE A 8 -13.79 -2.07 12.67
N PHE A 9 -13.74 -3.35 12.30
CA PHE A 9 -14.18 -3.82 10.99
C PHE A 9 -15.70 -3.68 10.80
N CYS A 10 -16.49 -3.93 11.84
CA CYS A 10 -17.95 -3.81 11.78
C CYS A 10 -18.45 -2.35 11.76
N ILE A 11 -17.78 -1.43 12.48
CA ILE A 11 -18.18 -0.01 12.52
C ILE A 11 -17.87 0.70 11.18
N TRP A 12 -16.85 0.26 10.45
CA TRP A 12 -16.52 0.78 9.12
C TRP A 12 -17.53 0.40 8.03
N VAL A 13 -18.05 -0.83 8.06
CA VAL A 13 -19.06 -1.30 7.08
C VAL A 13 -20.40 -0.57 7.24
N SER A 14 -20.73 -0.10 8.46
CA SER A 14 -21.99 0.61 8.72
C SER A 14 -22.04 2.06 8.22
N LEU A 15 -20.91 2.71 7.94
CA LEU A 15 -20.88 4.13 7.59
C LEU A 15 -20.92 4.43 6.09
N TRP A 16 -20.60 3.45 5.24
CA TRP A 16 -20.38 3.69 3.79
C TRP A 16 -21.18 2.77 2.86
N GLY A 17 -22.09 1.96 3.39
CA GLY A 17 -22.81 0.95 2.62
C GLY A 17 -21.92 -0.26 2.27
N THR A 18 -22.54 -1.31 1.74
CA THR A 18 -21.83 -2.53 1.34
C THR A 18 -20.91 -2.25 0.15
N PRO A 19 -19.63 -2.70 0.18
CA PRO A 19 -18.74 -2.66 -0.98
C PRO A 19 -19.43 -3.28 -2.20
N ARG A 20 -19.42 -2.56 -3.32
CA ARG A 20 -20.07 -3.02 -4.56
C ARG A 20 -19.15 -3.89 -5.40
N THR A 21 -17.85 -3.81 -5.16
CA THR A 21 -16.84 -4.55 -5.92
C THR A 21 -15.74 -5.04 -5.00
N TRP A 22 -15.23 -6.23 -5.30
CA TRP A 22 -14.04 -6.78 -4.66
C TRP A 22 -12.99 -7.04 -5.71
N GLY A 23 -11.72 -7.08 -5.31
CA GLY A 23 -10.65 -7.31 -6.27
C GLY A 23 -9.33 -7.66 -5.63
N GLY A 24 -8.40 -8.10 -6.47
CA GLY A 24 -7.00 -8.25 -6.14
C GLY A 24 -6.16 -7.27 -6.96
N ARG A 25 -5.06 -6.82 -6.39
CA ARG A 25 -4.06 -6.03 -7.08
C ARG A 25 -2.68 -6.58 -6.78
N ALA A 26 -1.88 -6.77 -7.81
CA ALA A 26 -0.47 -7.10 -7.69
C ALA A 26 0.34 -5.96 -8.31
N GLY A 27 1.41 -5.55 -7.66
CA GLY A 27 2.27 -4.47 -8.14
C GLY A 27 3.74 -4.78 -7.94
N GLY A 28 4.57 -4.23 -8.83
CA GLY A 28 6.02 -4.33 -8.77
C GLY A 28 6.65 -3.02 -9.21
N GLY A 29 7.78 -2.66 -8.61
CA GLY A 29 8.43 -1.40 -8.90
C GLY A 29 9.67 -1.16 -8.04
N VAL A 30 9.94 0.11 -7.76
CA VAL A 30 11.08 0.55 -6.96
C VAL A 30 10.62 1.44 -5.81
N ARG A 31 11.38 1.41 -4.73
CA ARG A 31 11.14 2.19 -3.52
C ARG A 31 12.46 2.80 -3.04
N TYR A 32 12.48 4.09 -2.79
CA TYR A 32 13.46 4.74 -1.92
C TYR A 32 12.93 4.71 -0.48
N ASP A 33 13.81 4.39 0.47
CA ASP A 33 13.48 4.32 1.89
C ASP A 33 14.75 4.51 2.71
N ASP A 34 14.89 5.68 3.33
CA ASP A 34 16.04 6.03 4.18
C ASP A 34 15.77 5.84 5.67
N MET A 35 14.70 5.12 6.00
CA MET A 35 14.36 4.83 7.39
C MET A 35 14.35 3.34 7.67
N ARG A 36 13.75 2.55 6.80
CA ARG A 36 13.43 1.14 7.08
C ARG A 36 14.35 0.23 6.29
N MET A 37 14.71 -0.90 6.87
CA MET A 37 15.39 -1.95 6.14
C MET A 37 14.64 -2.36 4.86
N CYS A 38 15.36 -2.38 3.74
CA CYS A 38 14.92 -3.00 2.50
C CYS A 38 15.50 -4.41 2.40
N VAL A 39 14.65 -5.42 2.56
CA VAL A 39 15.02 -6.85 2.51
C VAL A 39 15.72 -7.25 1.20
N ALA A 40 15.46 -6.51 0.11
CA ALA A 40 15.93 -6.86 -1.22
C ALA A 40 17.25 -6.16 -1.62
N THR A 41 17.89 -5.43 -0.70
CA THR A 41 19.16 -4.74 -0.95
C THR A 41 20.11 -4.91 0.22
N ASP A 42 21.38 -4.60 -0.04
CA ASP A 42 22.41 -4.63 0.98
C ASP A 42 22.14 -3.60 2.08
N SER A 43 22.69 -3.87 3.27
CA SER A 43 22.65 -2.95 4.40
C SER A 43 23.27 -1.60 4.02
N GLY A 44 22.61 -0.51 4.44
CA GLY A 44 23.01 0.87 4.14
C GLY A 44 22.52 1.39 2.79
N VAL A 45 21.82 0.58 2.00
CA VAL A 45 21.21 1.01 0.74
C VAL A 45 19.79 1.53 1.00
N ALA A 46 19.59 2.83 0.80
CA ALA A 46 18.33 3.54 1.06
C ALA A 46 17.25 3.29 -0.01
N GLY A 47 16.90 2.03 -0.27
CA GLY A 47 15.87 1.65 -1.22
C GLY A 47 16.20 0.40 -2.01
N GLY A 48 15.25 -0.05 -2.85
CA GLY A 48 15.36 -1.29 -3.58
C GLY A 48 14.13 -1.60 -4.43
N PRO A 49 14.08 -2.81 -5.02
CA PRO A 49 12.87 -3.27 -5.67
C PRO A 49 11.75 -3.44 -4.63
N MET A 50 10.53 -3.20 -5.06
CA MET A 50 9.34 -3.47 -4.26
C MET A 50 8.35 -4.31 -5.05
N ALA A 51 7.62 -5.14 -4.32
CA ALA A 51 6.46 -5.83 -4.84
C ALA A 51 5.41 -5.92 -3.73
N ASP A 52 4.13 -5.98 -4.12
CA ASP A 52 3.05 -6.20 -3.19
C ASP A 52 1.84 -6.88 -3.85
N ILE A 53 1.05 -7.54 -3.02
CA ILE A 53 -0.27 -8.06 -3.39
C ILE A 53 -1.25 -7.50 -2.37
N ALA A 54 -2.30 -6.84 -2.83
CA ALA A 54 -3.33 -6.23 -2.02
C ALA A 54 -4.72 -6.79 -2.37
N VAL A 55 -5.57 -6.90 -1.35
CA VAL A 55 -7.02 -7.05 -1.54
C VAL A 55 -7.62 -5.65 -1.65
N THR A 56 -8.59 -5.52 -2.54
CA THR A 56 -9.27 -4.25 -2.78
C THR A 56 -10.77 -4.38 -2.59
N ALA A 57 -11.38 -3.33 -2.04
CA ALA A 57 -12.82 -3.17 -1.94
C ALA A 57 -13.19 -1.81 -2.55
N GLY A 58 -14.19 -1.80 -3.43
CA GLY A 58 -14.62 -0.60 -4.15
C GLY A 58 -16.05 -0.19 -3.80
N TYR A 59 -16.22 1.09 -3.51
CA TYR A 59 -17.49 1.76 -3.36
C TYR A 59 -17.71 2.72 -4.52
N GLU A 60 -18.73 2.46 -5.35
CA GLU A 60 -19.08 3.30 -6.48
C GLU A 60 -19.83 4.54 -6.00
N ILE A 61 -19.24 5.72 -6.19
CA ILE A 61 -19.85 7.01 -5.85
C ILE A 61 -20.79 7.44 -6.98
N SER A 62 -20.34 7.26 -8.22
CA SER A 62 -21.07 7.55 -9.45
C SER A 62 -20.49 6.70 -10.60
N GLY A 63 -21.15 6.68 -11.76
CA GLY A 63 -20.70 5.87 -12.91
C GLY A 63 -19.29 6.22 -13.44
N ASP A 64 -18.72 7.34 -13.00
CA ASP A 64 -17.38 7.82 -13.32
C ASP A 64 -16.45 7.93 -12.10
N LYS A 65 -16.89 7.57 -10.88
CA LYS A 65 -16.09 7.71 -9.65
C LYS A 65 -16.18 6.48 -8.76
N LEU A 66 -15.02 6.00 -8.33
CA LEU A 66 -14.90 4.87 -7.40
C LEU A 66 -14.00 5.25 -6.23
N LEU A 67 -14.46 4.99 -5.01
CA LEU A 67 -13.60 4.98 -3.84
C LEU A 67 -13.08 3.56 -3.65
N ARG A 68 -11.76 3.36 -3.67
CA ARG A 68 -11.13 2.05 -3.55
C ARG A 68 -10.26 1.99 -2.31
N LEU A 69 -10.61 1.09 -1.40
CA LEU A 69 -9.74 0.67 -0.30
C LEU A 69 -8.79 -0.41 -0.84
N SER A 70 -7.50 -0.28 -0.59
CA SER A 70 -6.51 -1.35 -0.79
C SER A 70 -5.87 -1.71 0.54
N VAL A 71 -5.85 -3.00 0.85
CA VAL A 71 -5.23 -3.56 2.04
C VAL A 71 -4.07 -4.46 1.58
N PRO A 72 -2.81 -4.10 1.84
CA PRO A 72 -1.68 -4.92 1.45
C PRO A 72 -1.67 -6.22 2.26
N LEU A 73 -1.38 -7.33 1.59
CA LEU A 73 -1.30 -8.65 2.18
C LEU A 73 0.12 -9.20 2.16
N MET A 74 0.81 -9.09 1.01
CA MET A 74 2.09 -9.77 0.83
C MET A 74 3.15 -9.22 1.76
N ARG A 75 3.40 -7.90 1.75
CA ARG A 75 4.44 -7.29 2.59
C ARG A 75 4.24 -7.55 4.08
N PRO A 76 3.09 -7.24 4.73
CA PRO A 76 2.95 -7.46 6.17
C PRO A 76 3.05 -8.94 6.56
N LEU A 77 2.55 -9.87 5.73
CA LEU A 77 2.65 -11.30 6.01
C LEU A 77 4.07 -11.84 5.81
N LEU A 78 4.68 -11.56 4.66
CA LEU A 78 6.04 -12.02 4.35
C LEU A 78 7.05 -11.42 5.32
N PHE A 79 6.93 -10.14 5.64
CA PHE A 79 7.89 -9.44 6.49
C PHE A 79 7.71 -9.87 7.94
N GLY A 80 6.48 -10.08 8.40
CA GLY A 80 6.22 -10.58 9.74
C GLY A 80 6.67 -12.02 9.93
N LEU A 81 6.43 -12.90 8.94
CA LEU A 81 6.76 -14.33 9.06
C LEU A 81 8.24 -14.64 8.86
N ARG A 82 8.96 -13.85 8.04
CA ARG A 82 10.33 -14.18 7.63
C ARG A 82 11.39 -13.29 8.25
N PHE A 83 11.05 -12.03 8.56
CA PHE A 83 12.03 -11.01 8.93
C PHE A 83 11.70 -10.31 10.26
N ASP A 84 10.65 -10.75 10.97
CA ASP A 84 10.17 -10.12 12.20
C ASP A 84 9.97 -8.61 12.03
N MET A 85 9.40 -8.22 10.89
CA MET A 85 9.14 -6.83 10.53
C MET A 85 7.67 -6.60 10.17
N VAL A 86 7.16 -5.41 10.44
CA VAL A 86 5.85 -4.97 9.96
C VAL A 86 6.06 -3.87 8.92
N GLN A 87 5.42 -4.03 7.77
CA GLN A 87 5.26 -2.98 6.77
C GLN A 87 3.82 -3.02 6.27
N PHE A 88 2.98 -2.16 6.83
CA PHE A 88 1.55 -2.13 6.55
C PHE A 88 1.16 -0.73 6.06
N GLU A 89 0.76 -0.65 4.79
CA GLU A 89 0.45 0.60 4.08
C GLU A 89 -0.95 0.52 3.42
N PRO A 90 -2.05 0.45 4.20
CA PRO A 90 -3.39 0.51 3.65
C PRO A 90 -3.68 1.91 3.09
N ASP A 91 -4.38 1.96 1.96
CA ASP A 91 -4.72 3.22 1.29
C ASP A 91 -6.17 3.24 0.79
N ILE A 92 -6.74 4.44 0.73
CA ILE A 92 -8.00 4.74 0.07
C ILE A 92 -7.69 5.65 -1.12
N THR A 93 -8.03 5.20 -2.32
CA THR A 93 -7.86 5.94 -3.57
C THR A 93 -9.22 6.41 -4.10
N LEU A 94 -9.34 7.68 -4.46
CA LEU A 94 -10.49 8.21 -5.20
C LEU A 94 -10.16 8.19 -6.70
N GLU A 95 -10.76 7.26 -7.45
CA GLU A 95 -10.50 7.05 -8.86
C GLU A 95 -11.58 7.67 -9.74
N TYR A 96 -11.15 8.45 -10.73
CA TYR A 96 -11.99 9.05 -11.77
C TYR A 96 -11.83 8.27 -13.06
N TYR A 97 -12.94 7.80 -13.63
CA TYR A 97 -12.99 7.02 -14.86
C TYR A 97 -13.45 7.88 -16.03
N ARG A 98 -12.82 7.70 -17.19
CA ARG A 98 -13.30 8.24 -18.47
C ARG A 98 -13.27 7.15 -19.51
N ASN A 99 -14.39 6.96 -20.22
CA ASN A 99 -14.43 6.02 -21.35
C ASN A 99 -13.45 6.49 -22.43
N VAL A 100 -12.68 5.56 -22.95
CA VAL A 100 -11.90 5.74 -24.17
C VAL A 100 -12.72 5.18 -25.33
N ASP A 101 -13.27 3.98 -25.14
CA ASP A 101 -14.22 3.31 -26.02
C ASP A 101 -15.13 2.37 -25.20
N GLU A 102 -15.85 1.47 -25.86
CA GLU A 102 -16.78 0.51 -25.25
C GLU A 102 -16.08 -0.61 -24.45
N SER A 103 -14.80 -0.86 -24.73
CA SER A 103 -13.98 -1.92 -24.11
C SER A 103 -12.97 -1.40 -23.08
N LEU A 104 -12.70 -0.08 -23.09
CA LEU A 104 -11.60 0.52 -22.35
C LEU A 104 -12.00 1.83 -21.64
N LYS A 105 -11.65 1.93 -20.36
CA LYS A 105 -11.69 3.18 -19.59
C LYS A 105 -10.29 3.57 -19.16
N ARG A 106 -9.96 4.86 -19.15
CA ARG A 106 -8.80 5.38 -18.42
C ARG A 106 -9.22 5.78 -17.02
N TYR A 107 -8.35 5.63 -16.04
CA TYR A 107 -8.57 6.10 -14.68
C TYR A 107 -7.37 6.84 -14.12
N PHE A 108 -7.62 7.76 -13.20
CA PHE A 108 -6.59 8.42 -12.40
C PHE A 108 -7.17 8.88 -11.07
N GLY A 109 -6.33 9.10 -10.07
CA GLY A 109 -6.84 9.47 -8.75
C GLY A 109 -5.79 9.69 -7.68
N PRO A 110 -6.00 10.64 -6.76
CA PRO A 110 -5.23 10.70 -5.53
C PRO A 110 -5.66 9.61 -4.55
N GLY A 111 -4.75 9.21 -3.68
CA GLY A 111 -5.00 8.31 -2.57
C GLY A 111 -4.32 8.78 -1.29
N ALA A 112 -4.92 8.41 -0.16
CA ALA A 112 -4.43 8.70 1.17
C ALA A 112 -4.60 7.48 2.08
N GLY A 113 -3.71 7.32 3.04
CA GLY A 113 -3.68 6.18 3.93
C GLY A 113 -2.74 6.39 5.10
N VAL A 114 -2.35 5.28 5.71
CA VAL A 114 -1.38 5.26 6.81
C VAL A 114 -0.28 4.26 6.48
N SER A 115 0.95 4.57 6.89
CA SER A 115 2.06 3.64 6.86
C SER A 115 2.44 3.31 8.30
N LEU A 116 2.46 2.02 8.62
CA LEU A 116 2.92 1.49 9.88
C LEU A 116 4.13 0.61 9.62
N HIS A 117 5.20 0.89 10.34
CA HIS A 117 6.43 0.14 10.29
C HIS A 117 6.85 -0.33 11.68
N TYR A 118 7.33 -1.56 11.73
CA TYR A 118 8.16 -2.08 12.81
C TYR A 118 9.34 -2.81 12.20
N GLY A 119 10.54 -2.51 12.67
CA GLY A 119 11.74 -3.20 12.25
C GLY A 119 12.99 -2.33 12.37
N PRO A 120 14.11 -2.82 11.86
CA PRO A 120 15.39 -2.11 11.94
C PRO A 120 15.48 -1.03 10.88
N ASP A 121 16.49 -0.18 11.03
CA ASP A 121 16.77 0.85 10.05
C ASP A 121 17.41 0.33 8.76
N TYR A 122 17.47 1.19 7.74
CA TYR A 122 18.06 0.83 6.45
C TYR A 122 19.56 0.48 6.51
N SER A 123 20.26 0.92 7.56
CA SER A 123 21.67 0.57 7.83
C SER A 123 21.87 -0.75 8.57
N SER A 124 20.78 -1.46 8.87
CA SER A 124 20.83 -2.75 9.54
C SER A 124 20.91 -3.91 8.54
N GLY A 125 21.69 -4.94 8.88
CA GLY A 125 21.74 -6.20 8.16
C GLY A 125 20.67 -7.19 8.61
N THR A 126 20.80 -8.44 8.19
CA THR A 126 19.96 -9.56 8.64
C THR A 126 20.76 -10.51 9.54
N GLY A 127 20.10 -11.23 10.44
CA GLY A 127 20.77 -12.13 11.37
C GLY A 127 21.56 -11.37 12.44
N ASP A 128 22.84 -11.69 12.59
CA ASP A 128 23.70 -11.12 13.64
C ASP A 128 24.02 -9.63 13.42
N ASP A 129 23.87 -9.12 12.19
CA ASP A 129 24.08 -7.71 11.83
C ASP A 129 22.79 -6.86 11.95
N ARG A 130 21.74 -7.42 12.57
CA ARG A 130 20.46 -6.71 12.77
C ARG A 130 20.60 -5.66 13.87
N GLY A 131 20.29 -4.41 13.55
CA GLY A 131 20.20 -3.32 14.51
C GLY A 131 18.90 -3.33 15.32
N ASP A 132 18.71 -2.30 16.14
CA ASP A 132 17.54 -2.18 17.01
C ASP A 132 16.26 -1.94 16.21
N ASP A 133 15.20 -2.65 16.61
CA ASP A 133 13.86 -2.48 16.08
C ASP A 133 13.18 -1.25 16.68
N PHE A 134 12.45 -0.52 15.85
CA PHE A 134 11.65 0.63 16.28
C PHE A 134 10.32 0.68 15.53
N TRP A 135 9.36 1.37 16.12
CA TRP A 135 8.10 1.71 15.48
C TRP A 135 8.21 3.04 14.74
N ALA A 136 7.68 3.08 13.53
CA ALA A 136 7.47 4.32 12.80
C ALA A 136 6.07 4.37 12.18
N VAL A 137 5.50 5.55 12.14
CA VAL A 137 4.18 5.80 11.57
C VAL A 137 4.18 7.06 10.72
N GLY A 138 3.39 7.07 9.66
CA GLY A 138 3.30 8.23 8.78
C GLY A 138 2.03 8.25 7.95
N PRO A 139 1.61 9.43 7.46
CA PRO A 139 0.59 9.50 6.43
C PRO A 139 1.13 8.91 5.11
N TYR A 140 0.32 8.10 4.44
CA TYR A 140 0.64 7.56 3.12
C TYR A 140 -0.11 8.35 2.05
N PHE A 141 0.60 8.95 1.10
CA PHE A 141 0.02 9.66 -0.03
C PHE A 141 0.33 8.91 -1.31
N SER A 142 -0.64 8.78 -2.19
CA SER A 142 -0.41 8.15 -3.49
C SER A 142 -1.18 8.82 -4.61
N PHE A 143 -0.77 8.51 -5.83
CA PHE A 143 -1.45 8.90 -7.04
C PHE A 143 -1.41 7.73 -8.02
N VAL A 144 -2.56 7.40 -8.60
CA VAL A 144 -2.69 6.35 -9.61
C VAL A 144 -3.07 6.93 -10.96
N LYS A 145 -2.61 6.28 -12.02
CA LYS A 145 -3.06 6.52 -13.40
C LYS A 145 -2.97 5.23 -14.20
N GLY A 146 -4.00 4.88 -14.94
CA GLY A 146 -4.00 3.64 -15.70
C GLY A 146 -5.19 3.48 -16.64
N VAL A 147 -5.36 2.24 -17.08
CA VAL A 147 -6.46 1.79 -17.93
C VAL A 147 -7.17 0.60 -17.30
N LYS A 148 -8.49 0.54 -17.48
CA LYS A 148 -9.37 -0.55 -17.09
C LYS A 148 -9.98 -1.14 -18.35
N PHE A 149 -9.79 -2.44 -18.53
CA PHE A 149 -10.39 -3.26 -19.57
C PHE A 149 -11.74 -3.74 -19.05
N ILE A 150 -12.82 -3.39 -19.76
CA ILE A 150 -14.19 -3.65 -19.34
C ILE A 150 -14.49 -5.15 -19.41
N ASP A 151 -14.16 -5.80 -20.52
CA ASP A 151 -14.51 -7.20 -20.77
C ASP A 151 -13.88 -8.18 -19.77
N SER A 152 -12.63 -7.92 -19.38
CA SER A 152 -11.88 -8.77 -18.45
C SER A 152 -12.03 -8.35 -16.99
N ASN A 153 -12.67 -7.20 -16.71
CA ASN A 153 -12.66 -6.54 -15.42
C ASN A 153 -11.25 -6.38 -14.82
N SER A 154 -10.24 -6.21 -15.68
CA SER A 154 -8.85 -6.02 -15.27
C SER A 154 -8.39 -4.58 -15.48
N SER A 155 -7.31 -4.20 -14.81
CA SER A 155 -6.70 -2.88 -14.95
C SER A 155 -5.19 -2.98 -14.96
N LEU A 156 -4.55 -2.06 -15.69
CA LEU A 156 -3.12 -1.84 -15.66
C LEU A 156 -2.87 -0.36 -15.34
N GLY A 157 -2.03 -0.08 -14.35
CA GLY A 157 -1.76 1.29 -13.94
C GLY A 157 -0.35 1.52 -13.41
N LEU A 158 -0.04 2.79 -13.24
CA LEU A 158 1.12 3.28 -12.53
C LEU A 158 0.66 3.90 -11.22
N ARG A 159 1.38 3.60 -10.14
CA ARG A 159 1.20 4.22 -8.83
C ARG A 159 2.48 4.90 -8.41
N GLY A 160 2.40 6.17 -8.06
CA GLY A 160 3.42 6.85 -7.27
C GLY A 160 2.95 6.99 -5.83
N ALA A 161 3.86 6.86 -4.85
CA ALA A 161 3.53 7.10 -3.45
C ALA A 161 4.67 7.77 -2.68
N TYR A 162 4.29 8.55 -1.67
CA TYR A 162 5.17 9.27 -0.77
C TYR A 162 4.68 9.10 0.68
N THR A 163 5.59 8.91 1.62
CA THR A 163 5.28 8.75 3.04
C THR A 163 6.41 9.33 3.88
N PRO A 164 6.18 10.43 4.62
CA PRO A 164 7.07 10.82 5.70
C PRO A 164 6.81 9.92 6.90
N LEU A 165 7.83 9.22 7.39
CA LEU A 165 7.73 8.31 8.52
C LEU A 165 8.33 8.94 9.78
N VAL A 166 7.53 8.98 10.84
CA VAL A 166 7.92 9.53 12.14
C VAL A 166 8.18 8.35 13.09
N PRO A 167 9.39 8.23 13.64
CA PRO A 167 9.70 7.26 14.69
C PRO A 167 8.90 7.56 15.96
N LEU A 168 8.42 6.51 16.63
CA LEU A 168 7.60 6.65 17.84
C LEU A 168 8.38 6.39 19.13
N ASP A 169 9.41 5.56 19.06
CA ASP A 169 10.16 5.02 20.20
C ASP A 169 11.68 5.04 19.99
N SER A 170 12.16 5.94 19.12
CA SER A 170 13.60 6.19 18.93
C SER A 170 13.89 7.66 18.66
N ASP A 171 15.12 8.09 18.98
CA ASP A 171 15.62 9.45 18.71
C ASP A 171 16.00 9.67 17.22
N ARG A 172 15.46 8.85 16.33
CA ARG A 172 15.76 8.89 14.89
C ARG A 172 15.09 10.10 14.23
N SER A 173 15.72 10.60 13.17
CA SER A 173 15.12 11.62 12.32
C SER A 173 13.92 11.08 11.55
N VAL A 174 13.01 11.96 11.14
CA VAL A 174 11.92 11.64 10.22
C VAL A 174 12.50 11.09 8.92
N GLY A 175 11.95 9.97 8.46
CA GLY A 175 12.32 9.28 7.24
C GLY A 175 11.42 9.63 6.08
N THR A 176 11.88 9.32 4.88
CA THR A 176 11.15 9.46 3.63
C THR A 176 11.08 8.15 2.89
N VAL A 177 9.85 7.75 2.56
CA VAL A 177 9.59 6.67 1.61
C VAL A 177 9.01 7.26 0.34
N LEU A 178 9.59 6.90 -0.80
CA LEU A 178 9.08 7.24 -2.12
C LEU A 178 9.00 5.95 -2.95
N SER A 179 7.92 5.72 -3.69
CA SER A 179 7.81 4.55 -4.55
C SER A 179 7.11 4.83 -5.87
N ILE A 180 7.47 4.04 -6.87
CA ILE A 180 6.80 3.99 -8.17
C ILE A 180 6.57 2.52 -8.52
N ALA A 181 5.33 2.16 -8.85
CA ALA A 181 4.91 0.79 -9.18
C ALA A 181 4.16 0.74 -10.51
N ILE A 182 4.31 -0.38 -11.22
CA ILE A 182 3.31 -0.87 -12.17
C ILE A 182 2.37 -1.81 -11.40
N GLU A 183 1.07 -1.62 -11.57
CA GLU A 183 0.03 -2.40 -10.88
C GLU A 183 -0.90 -3.07 -11.90
N TYR A 184 -1.10 -4.37 -11.73
CA TYR A 184 -2.17 -5.12 -12.36
C TYR A 184 -3.29 -5.36 -11.34
N GLY A 185 -4.52 -5.01 -11.70
CA GLY A 185 -5.71 -5.22 -10.87
C GLY A 185 -6.74 -6.07 -11.56
N ARG A 186 -7.54 -6.81 -10.78
CA ARG A 186 -8.71 -7.52 -11.26
C ARG A 186 -9.85 -7.39 -10.27
N THR A 187 -11.02 -7.00 -10.76
CA THR A 187 -12.27 -6.96 -9.99
C THR A 187 -13.05 -8.26 -10.22
N PHE A 188 -13.68 -8.78 -9.16
CA PHE A 188 -14.54 -9.97 -9.16
C PHE A 188 -15.85 -9.70 -8.41
#